data_AF-A0A9X1C5D6-F1
#
_entry.id   AF-A0A9X1C5D6-F1
#
_cell.length_a   1.000
_cell.length_b   1.000
_cell.length_c   1.000
_cell.angle_alpha   90.00
_cell.angle_beta   90.00
_cell.angle_gamma   90.00
#
_symmetry.space_group_name_H-M   'P 1'
#
loop_
_entity.id
_entity.type
_entity.pdbx_description
1 polymer ?
#
loop_
_entity_poly.entity_id
_entity_poly.type
_entity_poly.pdbx_seq_one_letter_code
_entity_poly.pdbx_strand_id
1 'polypeptide(L)'
;MAIGKFAASRRVPFTLSLAASLGLGASAAQAFQIDTGNPDLSLRWDNTLKYSAAWRLKEPSSKLSEGSTALNQNDGDHNFGKGLISNRLDVLSELDIGFHNFGARVSGAAWYDTVYQERNDNHDAASANQRSVGFDEFTSDTRQLHGGDGELLDAFVYWNGELADRSLSVRAGRHGLIWGESLFFGGNGIAGAMAPVDVVKAQSVPNTQFKEITRPVNQLSTAYQLTDDVSLGAFYQLEWEATRLPGAGSYFSTSDTIGDGNERLITGAPFPDFLGGNANSPAAFFHGKDKKARNSGQGGLQLKYNTGTTDYGLYALQYHEKTPTLYLKPNATGPNFSTGQIGEYSWVYPEDIRVLGASFATSVDEYSFAGEASMRWNMPLVSNAQTVLAGVDADNNDDALYAVGRTAHVNLNVLASLGPSFVANEASLTAEVAWNRLLAVTRNRAALDPNATDDGLGLKLVYTPTYRQFFPGIDISLPVGISYFPMGKSAVISGFGADRGGDMNIGVSATYLDQVTVGLTYTHFYGPEDTSLNAANQFNYKQSLKDRDYLAFSVKTTF
;
A
#
# COMPACT_ATOMS: atom_id res chain seq x y z
N MET A 1 53.58 -20.08 -23.08
CA MET A 1 52.50 -21.07 -23.29
C MET A 1 51.49 -20.81 -22.17
N ALA A 2 50.54 -19.90 -22.39
CA ALA A 2 49.11 -20.18 -22.61
C ALA A 2 48.47 -20.89 -21.38
N ILE A 3 47.35 -20.46 -20.78
CA ILE A 3 46.07 -20.02 -21.35
C ILE A 3 45.34 -19.15 -20.31
N GLY A 4 44.72 -18.05 -20.75
CA GLY A 4 43.85 -17.19 -19.93
C GLY A 4 42.47 -17.80 -19.69
N LYS A 5 41.85 -17.48 -18.55
CA LYS A 5 40.45 -17.80 -18.24
C LYS A 5 39.57 -16.58 -18.52
N PHE A 6 38.61 -16.80 -19.40
CA PHE A 6 37.58 -15.86 -19.84
C PHE A 6 36.61 -15.50 -18.71
N ALA A 7 36.19 -14.23 -18.71
CA ALA A 7 35.02 -13.72 -18.00
C ALA A 7 33.74 -14.31 -18.60
N ALA A 8 32.84 -14.78 -17.73
CA ALA A 8 31.50 -15.21 -18.14
C ALA A 8 30.64 -13.99 -18.49
N SER A 9 30.15 -13.93 -19.73
CA SER A 9 29.20 -12.93 -20.17
C SER A 9 27.82 -13.18 -19.57
N ARG A 10 27.25 -12.15 -18.92
CA ARG A 10 25.84 -12.10 -18.52
C ARG A 10 24.97 -12.22 -19.79
N ARG A 11 24.14 -13.25 -19.87
CA ARG A 11 23.16 -13.42 -20.94
C ARG A 11 21.96 -12.49 -20.67
N VAL A 12 21.87 -11.40 -21.43
CA VAL A 12 20.72 -10.48 -21.51
C VAL A 12 19.68 -10.80 -22.62
N PRO A 13 19.69 -11.94 -23.37
CA PRO A 13 18.81 -12.06 -24.53
C PRO A 13 17.34 -12.43 -24.22
N PHE A 14 16.98 -12.76 -22.97
CA PHE A 14 15.63 -13.24 -22.63
C PHE A 14 14.63 -12.13 -22.29
N THR A 15 15.09 -10.99 -21.75
CA THR A 15 14.22 -9.87 -21.33
C THR A 15 13.68 -9.06 -22.52
N LEU A 16 14.45 -8.91 -23.60
CA LEU A 16 14.01 -8.22 -24.82
C LEU A 16 13.05 -9.06 -25.67
N SER A 17 13.12 -10.39 -25.60
CA SER A 17 12.32 -11.30 -26.43
C SER A 17 10.89 -11.53 -25.90
N LEU A 18 10.67 -11.43 -24.58
CA LEU A 18 9.32 -11.47 -24.01
C LEU A 18 8.54 -10.16 -24.24
N ALA A 19 9.19 -9.00 -24.08
CA ALA A 19 8.59 -7.70 -24.40
C ALA A 19 8.21 -7.58 -25.89
N ALA A 20 9.05 -8.11 -26.79
CA ALA A 20 8.77 -8.14 -28.22
C ALA A 20 7.62 -9.09 -28.60
N SER A 21 7.45 -10.21 -27.87
CA SER A 21 6.35 -11.16 -28.14
C SER A 21 4.99 -10.66 -27.64
N LEU A 22 4.94 -9.90 -26.53
CA LEU A 22 3.73 -9.19 -26.11
C LEU A 22 3.28 -8.15 -27.14
N GLY A 23 4.22 -7.44 -27.77
CA GLY A 23 3.93 -6.49 -28.85
C GLY A 23 3.43 -7.12 -30.15
N LEU A 24 3.85 -8.35 -30.46
CA LEU A 24 3.44 -9.07 -31.68
C LEU A 24 2.14 -9.88 -31.50
N GLY A 25 1.83 -10.32 -30.27
CA GLY A 25 0.60 -11.05 -29.93
C GLY A 25 -0.66 -10.20 -29.76
N ALA A 26 -0.51 -8.88 -29.56
CA ALA A 26 -1.63 -7.94 -29.36
C ALA A 26 -2.57 -7.81 -30.59
N SER A 27 -2.15 -8.26 -31.76
CA SER A 27 -2.95 -8.20 -33.00
C SER A 27 -4.18 -9.11 -33.00
N ALA A 28 -4.28 -10.06 -32.07
CA ALA A 28 -5.32 -11.09 -32.06
C ALA A 28 -6.17 -11.12 -30.77
N ALA A 29 -5.93 -10.18 -29.86
CA ALA A 29 -6.58 -10.14 -28.56
C ALA A 29 -7.38 -8.84 -28.52
N GLN A 30 -8.70 -8.94 -28.70
CA GLN A 30 -9.65 -7.84 -28.59
C GLN A 30 -10.54 -8.13 -27.38
N ALA A 31 -10.85 -7.12 -26.58
CA ALA A 31 -11.86 -7.21 -25.51
C ALA A 31 -13.20 -7.59 -26.15
N PHE A 32 -13.61 -8.85 -26.01
CA PHE A 32 -14.83 -9.35 -26.60
C PHE A 32 -15.97 -9.23 -25.60
N GLN A 33 -16.96 -8.38 -25.90
CA GLN A 33 -18.32 -8.66 -25.46
C GLN A 33 -18.72 -9.99 -26.10
N ILE A 34 -18.95 -11.01 -25.27
CA ILE A 34 -19.31 -12.33 -25.77
C ILE A 34 -20.76 -12.25 -26.21
N ASP A 35 -21.00 -12.39 -27.51
CA ASP A 35 -22.36 -12.48 -28.05
C ASP A 35 -23.02 -13.75 -27.53
N THR A 36 -23.98 -13.57 -26.62
CA THR A 36 -24.69 -14.66 -25.96
C THR A 36 -25.88 -15.15 -26.79
N GLY A 37 -26.25 -14.46 -27.87
CA GLY A 37 -27.49 -14.68 -28.61
C GLY A 37 -28.77 -14.33 -27.83
N ASN A 38 -28.64 -13.80 -26.61
CA ASN A 38 -29.75 -13.37 -25.77
C ASN A 38 -29.61 -11.85 -25.49
N PRO A 39 -30.56 -11.01 -25.95
CA PRO A 39 -30.46 -9.55 -25.78
C PRO A 39 -30.46 -9.10 -24.32
N ASP A 40 -30.96 -9.93 -23.40
CA ASP A 40 -31.05 -9.61 -21.99
C ASP A 40 -29.83 -10.05 -21.18
N LEU A 41 -28.90 -10.82 -21.77
CA LEU A 41 -27.70 -11.34 -21.13
C LEU A 41 -26.45 -10.68 -21.74
N SER A 42 -25.76 -9.87 -20.94
CA SER A 42 -24.46 -9.31 -21.29
C SER A 42 -23.33 -10.08 -20.59
N LEU A 43 -22.26 -10.35 -21.33
CA LEU A 43 -21.07 -11.01 -20.83
C LEU A 43 -19.85 -10.27 -21.37
N ARG A 44 -18.99 -9.78 -20.46
CA ARG A 44 -17.72 -9.16 -20.81
C ARG A 44 -16.60 -9.88 -20.06
N TRP A 45 -15.55 -10.23 -20.78
CA TRP A 45 -14.38 -10.85 -20.20
C TRP A 45 -13.12 -10.13 -20.68
N ASP A 46 -12.53 -9.36 -19.79
CA ASP A 46 -11.34 -8.55 -20.06
C ASP A 46 -10.12 -9.21 -19.40
N ASN A 47 -9.00 -9.21 -20.10
CA ASN A 47 -7.71 -9.71 -19.62
C ASN A 47 -6.63 -8.66 -19.84
N THR A 48 -5.92 -8.32 -18.77
CA THR A 48 -4.77 -7.43 -18.81
C THR A 48 -3.50 -8.22 -18.54
N LEU A 49 -2.54 -8.13 -19.46
CA LEU A 49 -1.18 -8.63 -19.28
C LEU A 49 -0.24 -7.46 -19.05
N LYS A 50 0.64 -7.59 -18.06
CA LYS A 50 1.68 -6.60 -17.78
C LYS A 50 3.01 -7.29 -17.51
N TYR A 51 4.05 -6.82 -18.17
CA TYR A 51 5.44 -7.11 -17.81
C TYR A 51 6.06 -5.88 -17.18
N SER A 52 6.84 -6.05 -16.11
CA SER A 52 7.60 -4.97 -15.51
C SER A 52 8.93 -5.43 -14.96
N ALA A 53 9.90 -4.53 -14.98
CA ALA A 53 11.20 -4.74 -14.37
C ALA A 53 11.67 -3.44 -13.69
N ALA A 54 12.37 -3.56 -12.57
CA ALA A 54 12.87 -2.40 -11.84
C ALA A 54 14.32 -2.60 -11.40
N TRP A 55 15.08 -1.50 -11.32
CA TRP A 55 16.50 -1.51 -10.96
C TRP A 55 16.81 -0.49 -9.86
N ARG A 56 17.45 -0.94 -8.78
CA ARG A 56 18.12 -0.10 -7.78
C ARG A 56 19.30 0.61 -8.43
N LEU A 57 19.43 1.92 -8.22
CA LEU A 57 20.40 2.76 -8.94
C LEU A 57 21.68 3.06 -8.15
N LYS A 58 21.65 2.85 -6.83
CA LYS A 58 22.72 3.18 -5.89
C LYS A 58 23.02 1.97 -5.00
N GLU A 59 24.24 1.93 -4.46
CA GLU A 59 24.56 0.98 -3.40
C GLU A 59 23.82 1.34 -2.10
N PRO A 60 23.57 0.36 -1.21
CA PRO A 60 23.04 0.62 0.12
C PRO A 60 23.84 1.69 0.89
N SER A 61 23.13 2.59 1.58
CA SER A 61 23.76 3.54 2.49
C SER A 61 24.17 2.81 3.76
N SER A 62 25.43 2.95 4.17
CA SER A 62 25.91 2.38 5.43
C SER A 62 25.17 2.93 6.65
N LYS A 63 24.54 4.10 6.54
CA LYS A 63 23.69 4.64 7.61
C LYS A 63 22.40 3.84 7.80
N LEU A 64 21.88 3.25 6.71
CA LEU A 64 20.62 2.51 6.69
C LEU A 64 20.85 1.00 6.81
N SER A 65 22.03 0.49 6.42
CA SER A 65 22.35 -0.93 6.44
C SER A 65 23.21 -1.37 7.63
N GLU A 66 24.08 -0.50 8.17
CA GLU A 66 25.10 -0.89 9.14
C GLU A 66 24.84 -0.41 10.57
N GLY A 67 25.38 -1.17 11.53
CA GLY A 67 25.41 -0.80 12.93
C GLY A 67 24.15 -1.16 13.71
N SER A 68 24.20 -0.97 15.04
CA SER A 68 23.17 -1.46 15.95
C SER A 68 21.80 -0.82 15.75
N THR A 69 21.73 0.39 15.19
CA THR A 69 20.47 1.08 14.91
C THR A 69 19.78 0.51 13.66
N ALA A 70 20.55 0.09 12.67
CA ALA A 70 20.05 -0.49 11.43
C ALA A 70 19.53 -1.92 11.61
N LEU A 71 20.01 -2.62 12.64
CA LEU A 71 19.53 -3.96 12.99
C LEU A 71 18.00 -4.00 13.11
N ASN A 72 17.37 -4.99 12.47
CA ASN A 72 15.91 -5.13 12.30
C ASN A 72 15.25 -4.14 11.33
N GLN A 73 16.04 -3.41 10.56
CA GLN A 73 15.59 -2.45 9.56
C GLN A 73 16.39 -2.53 8.26
N ASN A 74 17.30 -3.51 8.15
CA ASN A 74 18.36 -3.54 7.16
C ASN A 74 18.31 -4.76 6.22
N ASP A 75 17.48 -5.77 6.46
CA ASP A 75 17.40 -6.92 5.55
C ASP A 75 17.00 -6.48 4.14
N GLY A 76 16.10 -5.49 3.99
CA GLY A 76 15.73 -4.93 2.69
C GLY A 76 16.92 -4.30 1.93
N ASP A 77 17.94 -3.82 2.64
CA ASP A 77 19.15 -3.26 2.04
C ASP A 77 20.25 -4.30 1.82
N HIS A 78 20.38 -5.28 2.72
CA HIS A 78 21.30 -6.40 2.55
C HIS A 78 20.87 -7.37 1.45
N ASN A 79 19.56 -7.58 1.27
CA ASN A 79 19.03 -8.52 0.29
C ASN A 79 19.13 -7.99 -1.16
N PHE A 80 19.37 -6.69 -1.36
CA PHE A 80 19.37 -6.04 -2.67
C PHE A 80 20.54 -5.07 -2.85
N GLY A 81 21.56 -5.48 -3.58
CA GLY A 81 22.60 -4.59 -4.09
C GLY A 81 22.12 -3.71 -5.25
N LYS A 82 23.04 -2.92 -5.82
CA LYS A 82 22.75 -2.18 -7.05
C LYS A 82 22.47 -3.13 -8.21
N GLY A 83 21.28 -3.05 -8.78
CA GLY A 83 20.90 -3.95 -9.87
C GLY A 83 19.40 -4.18 -9.96
N LEU A 84 19.03 -5.32 -10.54
CA LEU A 84 17.64 -5.72 -10.74
C LEU A 84 16.99 -6.04 -9.40
N ILE A 85 15.85 -5.42 -9.10
CA ILE A 85 15.08 -5.63 -7.86
C ILE A 85 13.73 -6.29 -8.10
N SER A 86 13.27 -6.31 -9.36
CA SER A 86 12.03 -6.93 -9.79
C SER A 86 12.10 -7.28 -11.27
N ASN A 87 11.58 -8.44 -11.64
CA ASN A 87 11.38 -8.89 -13.01
C ASN A 87 10.10 -9.74 -13.07
N ARG A 88 8.97 -9.05 -13.29
CA ARG A 88 7.63 -9.52 -12.97
C ARG A 88 6.72 -9.58 -14.19
N LEU A 89 5.95 -10.67 -14.27
CA LEU A 89 4.79 -10.80 -15.14
C LEU A 89 3.52 -10.80 -14.29
N ASP A 90 2.53 -10.01 -14.68
CA ASP A 90 1.21 -9.92 -14.06
C ASP A 90 0.12 -10.28 -15.09
N VAL A 91 -0.91 -10.97 -14.60
CA VAL A 91 -2.19 -11.16 -15.30
C VAL A 91 -3.32 -10.69 -14.40
N LEU A 92 -4.27 -9.96 -14.96
CA LEU A 92 -5.53 -9.60 -14.36
C LEU A 92 -6.65 -10.08 -15.29
N SER A 93 -7.64 -10.78 -14.76
CA SER A 93 -8.79 -11.28 -15.51
C SER A 93 -10.06 -10.81 -14.83
N GLU A 94 -11.00 -10.28 -15.60
CA GLU A 94 -12.22 -9.63 -15.11
C GLU A 94 -13.42 -10.12 -15.93
N LEU A 95 -14.39 -10.75 -15.26
CA LEU A 95 -15.62 -11.26 -15.83
C LEU A 95 -16.80 -10.49 -15.26
N ASP A 96 -17.52 -9.79 -16.12
CA ASP A 96 -18.78 -9.12 -15.80
C ASP A 96 -19.95 -9.83 -16.49
N ILE A 97 -20.98 -10.14 -15.72
CA ILE A 97 -22.21 -10.80 -16.18
C ILE A 97 -23.39 -9.90 -15.82
N GLY A 98 -24.23 -9.55 -16.79
CA GLY A 98 -25.45 -8.77 -16.58
C GLY A 98 -26.67 -9.52 -17.10
N PHE A 99 -27.76 -9.53 -16.32
CA PHE A 99 -29.05 -10.06 -16.73
C PHE A 99 -30.19 -9.21 -16.18
N HIS A 100 -30.84 -8.45 -17.05
CA HIS A 100 -31.84 -7.45 -16.65
C HIS A 100 -31.31 -6.51 -15.55
N ASN A 101 -31.92 -6.60 -14.36
CA ASN A 101 -31.64 -5.79 -13.17
C ASN A 101 -30.62 -6.46 -12.23
N PHE A 102 -30.10 -7.62 -12.59
CA PHE A 102 -29.14 -8.38 -11.81
C PHE A 102 -27.81 -8.47 -12.54
N GLY A 103 -26.74 -8.69 -11.78
CA GLY A 103 -25.48 -9.09 -12.38
C GLY A 103 -24.50 -9.64 -11.36
N ALA A 104 -23.38 -10.09 -11.88
CA ALA A 104 -22.26 -10.60 -11.10
C ALA A 104 -20.95 -10.11 -11.70
N ARG A 105 -19.95 -9.93 -10.84
CA ARG A 105 -18.58 -9.60 -11.24
C ARG A 105 -17.63 -10.51 -10.49
N VAL A 106 -16.70 -11.09 -11.23
CA VAL A 106 -15.60 -11.90 -10.71
C VAL A 106 -14.31 -11.40 -11.33
N SER A 107 -13.32 -11.05 -10.52
CA SER A 107 -12.00 -10.68 -11.00
C SER A 107 -10.90 -11.32 -10.16
N GLY A 108 -9.77 -11.61 -10.80
CA GLY A 108 -8.61 -12.20 -10.14
C GLY A 108 -7.31 -11.75 -10.79
N ALA A 109 -6.28 -11.65 -9.96
CA ALA A 109 -4.93 -11.30 -10.40
C ALA A 109 -3.96 -12.42 -10.02
N ALA A 110 -2.94 -12.62 -10.85
CA ALA A 110 -1.81 -13.47 -10.52
C ALA A 110 -0.52 -12.86 -11.04
N TRP A 111 0.59 -13.14 -10.35
CA TRP A 111 1.88 -12.62 -10.73
C TRP A 111 3.01 -13.61 -10.48
N TYR A 112 4.14 -13.36 -11.14
CA TYR A 112 5.37 -14.09 -10.92
C TYR A 112 6.56 -13.17 -11.17
N ASP A 113 7.40 -12.99 -10.14
CA ASP A 113 8.64 -12.21 -10.18
C ASP A 113 9.84 -13.12 -9.92
N THR A 114 10.75 -13.22 -10.88
CA THR A 114 11.89 -14.14 -10.78
C THR A 114 12.88 -13.74 -9.70
N VAL A 115 13.01 -12.44 -9.36
CA VAL A 115 14.04 -11.97 -8.43
C VAL A 115 13.83 -12.54 -7.03
N TYR A 116 12.58 -12.65 -6.59
CA TYR A 116 12.24 -13.20 -5.27
C TYR A 116 12.22 -14.73 -5.22
N GLN A 117 12.39 -15.41 -6.36
CA GLN A 117 12.47 -16.87 -6.46
C GLN A 117 13.93 -17.38 -6.42
N GLU A 118 14.89 -16.45 -6.46
CA GLU A 118 16.32 -16.73 -6.42
C GLU A 118 16.90 -16.45 -5.01
N ARG A 119 18.20 -16.68 -4.85
CA ARG A 119 18.94 -16.24 -3.66
C ARG A 119 19.08 -14.71 -3.66
N ASN A 120 19.11 -14.12 -2.48
CA ASN A 120 19.28 -12.69 -2.29
C ASN A 120 20.77 -12.32 -2.09
N ASP A 121 21.07 -11.03 -2.02
CA ASP A 121 22.46 -10.51 -1.93
C ASP A 121 23.03 -10.48 -0.50
N ASN A 122 22.30 -10.97 0.50
CA ASN A 122 22.71 -10.86 1.90
C ASN A 122 23.93 -11.73 2.20
N HIS A 123 24.88 -11.17 2.96
CA HIS A 123 26.13 -11.83 3.36
C HIS A 123 26.37 -11.80 4.87
N ASP A 124 25.41 -11.28 5.65
CA ASP A 124 25.50 -11.15 7.10
C ASP A 124 24.47 -12.02 7.82
N ALA A 125 24.85 -13.27 8.09
CA ALA A 125 24.03 -14.22 8.82
C ALA A 125 23.68 -13.78 10.26
N ALA A 126 24.47 -12.88 10.85
CA ALA A 126 24.29 -12.48 12.25
C ALA A 126 23.22 -11.40 12.42
N SER A 127 22.99 -10.57 11.39
CA SER A 127 21.93 -9.55 11.39
C SER A 127 20.62 -10.00 10.77
N ALA A 128 20.61 -11.08 9.97
CA ALA A 128 19.40 -11.56 9.31
C ALA A 128 18.27 -11.93 10.28
N ASN A 129 17.09 -11.35 10.09
CA ASN A 129 15.96 -11.59 10.99
C ASN A 129 15.29 -12.94 10.72
N GLN A 130 15.34 -13.45 9.49
CA GLN A 130 14.80 -14.75 9.13
C GLN A 130 15.56 -15.92 9.78
N ARG A 131 14.84 -17.02 9.99
CA ARG A 131 15.26 -18.26 10.66
C ARG A 131 14.79 -19.51 9.93
N SER A 132 13.70 -19.46 9.14
CA SER A 132 13.17 -20.63 8.42
C SER A 132 13.99 -21.01 7.20
N VAL A 133 14.80 -20.08 6.70
CA VAL A 133 15.64 -20.21 5.50
C VAL A 133 17.04 -19.67 5.77
N GLY A 134 17.97 -19.88 4.84
CA GLY A 134 19.30 -19.26 4.90
C GLY A 134 19.21 -17.73 4.86
N PHE A 135 20.21 -17.02 5.37
CA PHE A 135 20.25 -15.55 5.32
C PHE A 135 20.20 -15.00 3.88
N ASP A 136 20.64 -15.80 2.92
CA ASP A 136 20.67 -15.49 1.48
C ASP A 136 19.43 -15.98 0.71
N GLU A 137 18.31 -16.24 1.38
CA GLU A 137 17.06 -16.72 0.77
C GLU A 137 15.86 -15.88 1.25
N PHE A 138 14.81 -15.73 0.45
CA PHE A 138 13.57 -15.10 0.94
C PHE A 138 12.71 -16.11 1.70
N THR A 139 12.09 -15.69 2.79
CA THR A 139 11.10 -16.52 3.51
C THR A 139 9.93 -16.87 2.59
N SER A 140 9.22 -17.97 2.90
CA SER A 140 8.14 -18.47 2.03
C SER A 140 7.06 -17.41 1.78
N ASP A 141 6.70 -16.63 2.80
CA ASP A 141 5.64 -15.63 2.70
C ASP A 141 6.12 -14.39 1.91
N THR A 142 7.36 -13.93 2.12
CA THR A 142 7.95 -12.86 1.28
C THR A 142 8.04 -13.31 -0.19
N ARG A 143 8.43 -14.56 -0.44
CA ARG A 143 8.49 -15.14 -1.79
C ARG A 143 7.11 -15.30 -2.42
N GLN A 144 6.07 -15.64 -1.65
CA GLN A 144 4.72 -15.68 -2.17
C GLN A 144 4.26 -14.26 -2.55
N LEU A 145 4.27 -13.34 -1.58
CA LEU A 145 3.78 -11.97 -1.77
C LEU A 145 4.47 -11.24 -2.92
N HIS A 146 5.80 -11.29 -3.00
CA HIS A 146 6.57 -10.55 -4.01
C HIS A 146 6.99 -11.39 -5.22
N GLY A 147 7.24 -12.68 -5.02
CA GLY A 147 7.76 -13.59 -6.05
C GLY A 147 6.72 -14.36 -6.83
N GLY A 148 5.54 -14.63 -6.29
CA GLY A 148 4.45 -15.19 -7.07
C GLY A 148 3.27 -15.68 -6.26
N ASP A 149 2.10 -15.14 -6.57
CA ASP A 149 0.83 -15.46 -5.91
C ASP A 149 -0.34 -15.28 -6.88
N GLY A 150 -1.52 -15.70 -6.45
CA GLY A 150 -2.78 -15.43 -7.13
C GLY A 150 -3.87 -15.07 -6.13
N GLU A 151 -4.64 -14.03 -6.42
CA GLU A 151 -5.71 -13.56 -5.54
C GLU A 151 -7.02 -13.30 -6.28
N LEU A 152 -8.11 -13.58 -5.58
CA LEU A 152 -9.46 -13.17 -5.96
C LEU A 152 -9.68 -11.73 -5.49
N LEU A 153 -9.96 -10.84 -6.45
CA LEU A 153 -10.25 -9.44 -6.22
C LEU A 153 -11.77 -9.30 -6.02
N ASP A 154 -12.53 -8.99 -7.05
CA ASP A 154 -13.98 -8.89 -6.94
C ASP A 154 -14.63 -10.28 -7.06
N ALA A 155 -15.67 -10.51 -6.26
CA ALA A 155 -16.57 -11.65 -6.36
C ALA A 155 -17.88 -11.29 -5.69
N PHE A 156 -18.76 -10.61 -6.42
CA PHE A 156 -20.02 -10.11 -5.90
C PHE A 156 -21.16 -10.22 -6.91
N VAL A 157 -22.37 -10.20 -6.37
CA VAL A 157 -23.60 -10.03 -7.13
C VAL A 157 -24.22 -8.69 -6.81
N TYR A 158 -24.98 -8.14 -7.76
CA TYR A 158 -25.70 -6.91 -7.57
C TYR A 158 -27.12 -6.99 -8.09
N TRP A 159 -27.97 -6.13 -7.54
CA TRP A 159 -29.30 -5.85 -8.04
C TRP A 159 -29.49 -4.34 -8.11
N ASN A 160 -30.00 -3.86 -9.25
CA ASN A 160 -30.36 -2.47 -9.50
C ASN A 160 -31.85 -2.44 -9.87
N GLY A 161 -32.67 -1.78 -9.06
CA GLY A 161 -34.08 -1.64 -9.34
C GLY A 161 -34.65 -0.40 -8.71
N GLU A 162 -35.94 -0.43 -8.41
CA GLU A 162 -36.65 0.70 -7.85
C GLU A 162 -37.34 0.32 -6.54
N LEU A 163 -37.33 1.26 -5.59
CA LEU A 163 -38.09 1.21 -4.36
C LEU A 163 -38.82 2.54 -4.19
N ALA A 164 -40.15 2.49 -4.19
CA ALA A 164 -41.02 3.68 -4.18
C ALA A 164 -40.71 4.65 -5.33
N ASP A 165 -40.65 4.13 -6.56
CA ASP A 165 -40.37 4.86 -7.81
C ASP A 165 -39.01 5.57 -7.82
N ARG A 166 -38.06 5.09 -7.00
CA ARG A 166 -36.71 5.64 -6.87
C ARG A 166 -35.64 4.56 -6.97
N SER A 167 -34.54 4.90 -7.62
CA SER A 167 -33.42 3.97 -7.86
C SER A 167 -32.83 3.42 -6.56
N LEU A 168 -32.63 2.12 -6.51
CA LEU A 168 -31.98 1.38 -5.44
C LEU A 168 -30.96 0.41 -6.04
N SER A 169 -29.71 0.51 -5.61
CA SER A 169 -28.65 -0.44 -5.89
C SER A 169 -28.27 -1.19 -4.62
N VAL A 170 -28.07 -2.51 -4.74
CA VAL A 170 -27.60 -3.39 -3.66
C VAL A 170 -26.50 -4.28 -4.21
N ARG A 171 -25.38 -4.42 -3.48
CA ARG A 171 -24.28 -5.34 -3.80
C ARG A 171 -23.95 -6.21 -2.62
N ALA A 172 -23.74 -7.50 -2.86
CA ALA A 172 -23.36 -8.46 -1.84
C ALA A 172 -22.21 -9.35 -2.34
N GLY A 173 -21.17 -9.47 -1.53
CA GLY A 173 -19.96 -10.25 -1.84
C GLY A 173 -18.70 -9.42 -1.70
N ARG A 174 -17.58 -9.94 -2.22
CA ARG A 174 -16.29 -9.26 -2.18
C ARG A 174 -16.24 -8.16 -3.25
N HIS A 175 -16.16 -6.91 -2.83
CA HIS A 175 -16.08 -5.77 -3.75
C HIS A 175 -15.39 -4.56 -3.11
N GLY A 176 -14.84 -3.68 -3.93
CA GLY A 176 -14.33 -2.38 -3.48
C GLY A 176 -15.47 -1.37 -3.24
N LEU A 177 -15.36 -0.63 -2.14
CA LEU A 177 -16.22 0.52 -1.85
C LEU A 177 -15.38 1.59 -1.16
N ILE A 178 -15.35 2.79 -1.73
CA ILE A 178 -14.66 3.95 -1.17
C ILE A 178 -15.56 5.17 -1.29
N TRP A 179 -15.66 5.90 -0.19
CA TRP A 179 -16.30 7.21 -0.11
C TRP A 179 -15.27 8.28 0.26
N GLY A 180 -15.67 9.53 0.14
CA GLY A 180 -14.81 10.69 0.32
C GLY A 180 -14.16 11.14 -0.98
N GLU A 181 -13.33 12.17 -0.88
CA GLU A 181 -12.76 12.89 -2.02
C GLU A 181 -11.23 12.71 -2.12
N SER A 182 -10.60 11.99 -1.18
CA SER A 182 -9.15 11.79 -1.15
C SER A 182 -8.60 11.12 -2.42
N LEU A 183 -7.47 11.64 -2.92
CA LEU A 183 -6.83 11.13 -4.14
C LEU A 183 -5.60 10.28 -3.86
N PHE A 184 -4.74 10.70 -2.95
CA PHE A 184 -3.47 10.09 -2.57
C PHE A 184 -3.44 9.76 -1.08
N PHE A 185 -3.93 10.67 -0.24
CA PHE A 185 -3.87 10.57 1.22
C PHE A 185 -5.13 9.94 1.83
N GLY A 186 -5.65 8.86 1.23
CA GLY A 186 -6.90 8.25 1.70
C GLY A 186 -6.83 7.70 3.13
N GLY A 187 -5.66 7.32 3.64
CA GLY A 187 -5.47 6.98 5.06
C GLY A 187 -5.80 8.16 6.00
N ASN A 188 -5.55 9.40 5.55
CA ASN A 188 -5.96 10.63 6.23
C ASN A 188 -7.46 10.93 6.00
N GLY A 189 -7.93 10.63 4.80
CA GLY A 189 -9.30 10.86 4.37
C GLY A 189 -10.35 9.94 4.97
N ILE A 190 -11.59 10.08 4.49
CA ILE A 190 -12.70 9.17 4.87
C ILE A 190 -12.44 7.75 4.34
N ALA A 191 -11.83 7.65 3.16
CA ALA A 191 -11.50 6.41 2.47
C ALA A 191 -10.71 5.40 3.32
N GLY A 192 -9.83 5.89 4.21
CA GLY A 192 -8.98 5.06 5.06
C GLY A 192 -9.74 4.22 6.08
N ALA A 193 -10.97 4.62 6.42
CA ALA A 193 -11.84 3.83 7.28
C ALA A 193 -12.41 2.59 6.56
N MET A 194 -12.48 2.61 5.23
CA MET A 194 -13.37 1.70 4.48
C MET A 194 -12.69 0.46 3.92
N ALA A 195 -11.46 0.56 3.39
CA ALA A 195 -10.81 -0.59 2.76
C ALA A 195 -9.34 -0.75 3.19
N PRO A 196 -8.83 -1.99 3.26
CA PRO A 196 -7.39 -2.23 3.32
C PRO A 196 -6.73 -1.78 2.03
N VAL A 197 -5.44 -1.48 2.09
CA VAL A 197 -4.67 -1.06 0.92
C VAL A 197 -3.49 -1.99 0.66
N ASP A 198 -3.00 -1.95 -0.57
CA ASP A 198 -1.77 -2.58 -1.03
C ASP A 198 -0.62 -1.56 -1.04
N VAL A 199 0.19 -1.57 0.02
CA VAL A 199 1.35 -0.66 0.14
C VAL A 199 2.48 -1.09 -0.79
N VAL A 200 2.59 -2.38 -1.12
CA VAL A 200 3.56 -2.86 -2.11
C VAL A 200 3.30 -2.20 -3.45
N LYS A 201 2.03 -2.15 -3.89
CA LYS A 201 1.61 -1.44 -5.09
C LYS A 201 1.84 0.08 -4.97
N ALA A 202 1.53 0.67 -3.81
CA ALA A 202 1.71 2.10 -3.58
C ALA A 202 3.17 2.57 -3.72
N GLN A 203 4.14 1.75 -3.32
CA GLN A 203 5.57 2.08 -3.38
C GLN A 203 6.23 1.73 -4.72
N SER A 204 5.78 0.65 -5.36
CA SER A 204 6.36 0.14 -6.62
C SER A 204 5.78 0.79 -7.88
N VAL A 205 4.59 1.37 -7.81
CA VAL A 205 3.92 2.04 -8.93
C VAL A 205 3.81 3.54 -8.65
N PRO A 206 4.64 4.38 -9.30
CA PRO A 206 4.61 5.83 -9.11
C PRO A 206 3.24 6.44 -9.44
N ASN A 207 2.89 7.52 -8.74
CA ASN A 207 1.67 8.31 -8.95
C ASN A 207 0.33 7.60 -8.75
N THR A 208 0.33 6.38 -8.23
CA THR A 208 -0.89 5.63 -7.93
C THR A 208 -1.81 6.41 -6.98
N GLN A 209 -3.10 6.43 -7.30
CA GLN A 209 -4.14 7.02 -6.44
C GLN A 209 -4.61 6.02 -5.37
N PHE A 210 -5.16 6.52 -4.26
CA PHE A 210 -5.61 5.70 -3.14
C PHE A 210 -6.61 4.62 -3.57
N LYS A 211 -7.62 4.98 -4.38
CA LYS A 211 -8.61 4.03 -4.91
C LYS A 211 -8.00 2.89 -5.73
N GLU A 212 -6.82 3.08 -6.31
CA GLU A 212 -6.16 2.07 -7.15
C GLU A 212 -5.38 1.05 -6.34
N ILE A 213 -5.09 1.34 -5.07
CA ILE A 213 -4.42 0.43 -4.13
C ILE A 213 -5.38 -0.21 -3.13
N THR A 214 -6.67 0.16 -3.11
CA THR A 214 -7.64 -0.44 -2.21
C THR A 214 -7.92 -1.88 -2.60
N ARG A 215 -7.99 -2.77 -1.61
CA ARG A 215 -8.28 -4.18 -1.78
C ARG A 215 -9.75 -4.45 -1.43
N PRO A 216 -10.47 -5.24 -2.26
CA PRO A 216 -11.87 -5.55 -2.00
C PRO A 216 -12.01 -6.52 -0.82
N VAL A 217 -13.11 -6.37 -0.08
CA VAL A 217 -13.45 -7.20 1.09
C VAL A 217 -14.89 -7.68 0.97
N ASN A 218 -15.22 -8.80 1.61
CA ASN A 218 -16.61 -9.29 1.64
C ASN A 218 -17.50 -8.32 2.42
N GLN A 219 -18.53 -7.76 1.76
CA GLN A 219 -19.42 -6.77 2.35
C GLN A 219 -20.79 -6.72 1.67
N LEU A 220 -21.74 -6.09 2.34
CA LEU A 220 -23.03 -5.65 1.78
C LEU A 220 -22.98 -4.14 1.62
N SER A 221 -23.41 -3.62 0.47
CA SER A 221 -23.54 -2.19 0.23
C SER A 221 -24.84 -1.85 -0.48
N THR A 222 -25.33 -0.64 -0.23
CA THR A 222 -26.53 -0.10 -0.87
C THR A 222 -26.40 1.39 -1.15
N ALA A 223 -27.03 1.82 -2.24
CA ALA A 223 -27.23 3.22 -2.59
C ALA A 223 -28.69 3.43 -2.99
N TYR A 224 -29.38 4.33 -2.30
CA TYR A 224 -30.79 4.66 -2.51
C TYR A 224 -30.94 6.13 -2.88
N GLN A 225 -31.62 6.42 -3.97
CA GLN A 225 -31.94 7.79 -4.37
C GLN A 225 -33.17 8.29 -3.61
N LEU A 226 -32.98 9.13 -2.58
CA LEU A 226 -34.08 9.58 -1.72
C LEU A 226 -34.95 10.64 -2.41
N THR A 227 -34.32 11.62 -3.07
CA THR A 227 -34.94 12.65 -3.91
C THR A 227 -34.12 12.82 -5.18
N ASP A 228 -34.44 13.73 -6.09
CA ASP A 228 -33.62 13.94 -7.29
C ASP A 228 -32.19 14.42 -6.96
N ASP A 229 -32.04 15.10 -5.81
CA ASP A 229 -30.79 15.74 -5.39
C ASP A 229 -30.12 15.05 -4.19
N VAL A 230 -30.83 14.15 -3.48
CA VAL A 230 -30.35 13.51 -2.26
C VAL A 230 -30.26 12.00 -2.42
N SER A 231 -29.11 11.41 -2.07
CA SER A 231 -28.93 9.96 -2.02
C SER A 231 -28.39 9.50 -0.67
N LEU A 232 -28.77 8.28 -0.30
CA LEU A 232 -28.34 7.60 0.92
C LEU A 232 -27.50 6.38 0.55
N GLY A 233 -26.34 6.26 1.15
CA GLY A 233 -25.47 5.08 1.07
C GLY A 233 -25.40 4.37 2.41
N ALA A 234 -25.33 3.04 2.38
CA ALA A 234 -24.99 2.26 3.57
C ALA A 234 -24.13 1.07 3.20
N PHE A 235 -23.23 0.67 4.09
CA PHE A 235 -22.53 -0.60 3.96
C PHE A 235 -22.30 -1.27 5.30
N TYR A 236 -22.16 -2.59 5.26
CA TYR A 236 -21.74 -3.42 6.38
C TYR A 236 -20.69 -4.41 5.90
N GLN A 237 -19.51 -4.35 6.50
CA GLN A 237 -18.38 -5.19 6.14
C GLN A 237 -18.45 -6.51 6.93
N LEU A 238 -18.35 -7.62 6.21
CA LEU A 238 -18.50 -8.99 6.74
C LEU A 238 -17.15 -9.67 7.01
N GLU A 239 -16.06 -9.05 6.55
CA GLU A 239 -14.70 -9.58 6.59
C GLU A 239 -13.73 -8.44 6.89
N TRP A 240 -12.89 -8.60 7.91
CA TRP A 240 -11.77 -7.70 8.15
C TRP A 240 -10.50 -8.24 7.49
N GLU A 241 -9.72 -7.34 6.92
CA GLU A 241 -8.44 -7.64 6.26
C GLU A 241 -7.43 -6.55 6.62
N ALA A 242 -6.18 -6.96 6.84
CA ALA A 242 -5.08 -6.04 7.13
C ALA A 242 -4.62 -5.33 5.86
N THR A 243 -4.02 -4.15 6.04
CA THR A 243 -3.24 -3.49 4.99
C THR A 243 -2.06 -4.39 4.62
N ARG A 244 -1.91 -4.68 3.32
CA ARG A 244 -0.79 -5.45 2.79
C ARG A 244 0.45 -4.57 2.81
N LEU A 245 1.44 -4.97 3.60
CA LEU A 245 2.73 -4.29 3.76
C LEU A 245 3.81 -5.02 2.95
N PRO A 246 4.93 -4.35 2.61
CA PRO A 246 6.08 -5.05 2.05
C PRO A 246 6.53 -6.19 2.97
N GLY A 247 6.67 -7.39 2.41
CA GLY A 247 7.22 -8.54 3.13
C GLY A 247 8.61 -8.25 3.72
N ALA A 248 8.94 -8.89 4.84
CA ALA A 248 10.22 -8.72 5.52
C ALA A 248 11.39 -9.01 4.55
N GLY A 249 12.41 -8.15 4.58
CA GLY A 249 13.56 -8.25 3.69
C GLY A 249 13.30 -7.92 2.21
N SER A 250 12.09 -7.53 1.80
CA SER A 250 11.83 -7.07 0.42
C SER A 250 12.38 -5.67 0.14
N TYR A 251 12.55 -5.31 -1.13
CA TYR A 251 13.24 -4.07 -1.51
C TYR A 251 12.64 -2.78 -0.91
N PHE A 252 11.32 -2.71 -0.69
CA PHE A 252 10.68 -1.55 -0.07
C PHE A 252 10.41 -1.72 1.44
N SER A 253 10.85 -2.83 2.04
CA SER A 253 10.72 -3.04 3.48
C SER A 253 11.70 -2.18 4.26
N THR A 254 11.21 -1.41 5.22
CA THR A 254 12.02 -0.54 6.11
C THR A 254 12.05 -1.06 7.55
N SER A 255 11.52 -2.28 7.78
CA SER A 255 11.58 -3.00 9.04
C SER A 255 11.46 -4.50 8.79
N ASP A 256 12.30 -5.27 9.48
CA ASP A 256 12.38 -6.73 9.32
C ASP A 256 11.44 -7.48 10.26
N THR A 257 10.60 -6.71 10.99
CA THR A 257 9.71 -7.21 12.04
C THR A 257 8.23 -7.09 11.69
N ILE A 258 7.90 -6.45 10.56
CA ILE A 258 6.54 -6.23 10.10
C ILE A 258 6.38 -6.68 8.65
N GLY A 259 5.15 -7.02 8.26
CA GLY A 259 4.83 -7.51 6.92
C GLY A 259 5.05 -9.01 6.79
N ASP A 260 4.58 -9.59 5.70
CA ASP A 260 4.61 -11.04 5.48
C ASP A 260 6.05 -11.58 5.55
N GLY A 261 6.24 -12.73 6.20
CA GLY A 261 7.55 -13.38 6.30
C GLY A 261 8.49 -12.86 7.39
N ASN A 262 8.02 -11.97 8.29
CA ASN A 262 8.78 -11.59 9.49
C ASN A 262 8.86 -12.75 10.49
N GLU A 263 9.99 -12.90 11.19
CA GLU A 263 10.19 -14.06 12.08
C GLU A 263 10.85 -13.74 13.42
N ARG A 264 11.68 -12.69 13.49
CA ARG A 264 12.40 -12.29 14.71
C ARG A 264 12.53 -10.78 14.82
N LEU A 265 12.62 -10.30 16.06
CA LEU A 265 13.13 -8.99 16.44
C LEU A 265 14.38 -9.25 17.30
N ILE A 266 15.56 -9.02 16.73
CA ILE A 266 16.86 -9.22 17.36
C ILE A 266 17.13 -8.07 18.34
N THR A 267 17.52 -8.44 19.56
CA THR A 267 17.74 -7.48 20.67
C THR A 267 19.14 -7.55 21.27
N GLY A 268 19.92 -8.57 20.91
CA GLY A 268 21.26 -8.74 21.44
C GLY A 268 22.03 -9.89 20.80
N ALA A 269 23.29 -9.98 21.17
CA ALA A 269 24.18 -11.05 20.74
C ALA A 269 23.70 -12.44 21.20
N PRO A 270 24.20 -13.53 20.59
CA PRO A 270 24.01 -14.87 21.11
C PRO A 270 24.39 -15.00 22.59
N PHE A 271 23.66 -15.87 23.29
CA PHE A 271 24.02 -16.20 24.67
C PHE A 271 25.37 -16.94 24.74
N PRO A 272 26.12 -16.84 25.85
CA PRO A 272 27.35 -17.59 26.02
C PRO A 272 27.16 -19.12 26.00
N ASP A 273 28.12 -19.85 25.44
CA ASP A 273 28.10 -21.32 25.34
C ASP A 273 27.89 -22.02 26.69
N PHE A 274 28.42 -21.46 27.78
CA PHE A 274 28.27 -22.06 29.12
C PHE A 274 26.83 -22.03 29.65
N LEU A 275 25.95 -21.20 29.05
CA LEU A 275 24.50 -21.20 29.30
C LEU A 275 23.74 -22.09 28.31
N GLY A 276 24.44 -22.78 27.40
CA GLY A 276 23.85 -23.52 26.28
C GLY A 276 23.53 -22.65 25.06
N GLY A 277 24.19 -21.50 24.94
CA GLY A 277 24.07 -20.59 23.80
C GLY A 277 24.50 -21.21 22.46
N ASN A 278 23.93 -20.70 21.38
CA ASN A 278 24.31 -21.05 20.01
C ASN A 278 24.78 -19.77 19.29
N ALA A 279 26.03 -19.75 18.82
CA ALA A 279 26.64 -18.61 18.14
C ALA A 279 25.87 -18.10 16.91
N ASN A 280 25.01 -18.92 16.30
CA ASN A 280 24.18 -18.53 15.16
C ASN A 280 22.74 -18.14 15.57
N SER A 281 22.46 -18.01 16.87
CA SER A 281 21.14 -17.72 17.42
C SER A 281 21.21 -16.51 18.34
N PRO A 282 21.05 -15.29 17.79
CA PRO A 282 21.07 -14.08 18.61
C PRO A 282 19.86 -14.01 19.55
N ALA A 283 20.00 -13.24 20.64
CA ALA A 283 18.92 -13.00 21.58
C ALA A 283 17.79 -12.20 20.89
N ALA A 284 16.61 -12.80 20.75
CA ALA A 284 15.52 -12.21 19.96
C ALA A 284 14.13 -12.54 20.52
N PHE A 285 13.18 -11.63 20.29
CA PHE A 285 11.76 -11.96 20.34
C PHE A 285 11.40 -12.67 19.04
N PHE A 286 10.68 -13.78 19.12
CA PHE A 286 10.19 -14.47 17.91
C PHE A 286 8.80 -13.98 17.55
N HIS A 287 8.45 -14.01 16.27
CA HIS A 287 7.10 -13.67 15.85
C HIS A 287 6.12 -14.68 16.44
N GLY A 288 5.18 -14.17 17.24
CA GLY A 288 4.07 -14.91 17.82
C GLY A 288 2.80 -14.72 17.00
N LYS A 289 1.66 -15.07 17.60
CA LYS A 289 0.36 -14.92 16.93
C LYS A 289 -0.14 -13.48 17.03
N ASP A 290 -0.26 -12.82 15.89
CA ASP A 290 -0.87 -11.49 15.78
C ASP A 290 -2.33 -11.46 16.28
N LYS A 291 -2.70 -10.34 16.89
CA LYS A 291 -4.07 -10.03 17.33
C LYS A 291 -4.80 -9.28 16.23
N LYS A 292 -5.42 -10.04 15.32
CA LYS A 292 -6.30 -9.53 14.25
C LYS A 292 -7.57 -8.93 14.84
N ALA A 293 -8.10 -7.90 14.17
CA ALA A 293 -9.42 -7.39 14.49
C ALA A 293 -10.52 -8.38 14.07
N ARG A 294 -11.68 -8.30 14.72
CA ARG A 294 -12.86 -9.11 14.39
C ARG A 294 -13.46 -8.75 13.03
N ASN A 295 -14.24 -9.65 12.46
CA ASN A 295 -14.92 -9.42 11.18
C ASN A 295 -16.18 -8.55 11.29
N SER A 296 -16.75 -8.38 12.49
CA SER A 296 -18.05 -7.73 12.71
C SER A 296 -17.94 -6.34 13.35
N GLY A 297 -18.97 -5.51 13.18
CA GLY A 297 -19.00 -4.16 13.78
C GLY A 297 -18.29 -3.09 12.95
N GLN A 298 -18.15 -3.33 11.65
CA GLN A 298 -17.61 -2.38 10.69
C GLN A 298 -18.66 -2.05 9.63
N GLY A 299 -18.85 -0.76 9.35
CA GLY A 299 -19.88 -0.29 8.44
C GLY A 299 -20.06 1.22 8.51
N GLY A 300 -20.99 1.73 7.72
CA GLY A 300 -21.22 3.15 7.71
C GLY A 300 -22.43 3.60 6.90
N LEU A 301 -22.78 4.86 7.11
CA LEU A 301 -23.83 5.59 6.42
C LEU A 301 -23.24 6.79 5.69
N GLN A 302 -23.77 7.07 4.51
CA GLN A 302 -23.49 8.25 3.70
C GLN A 302 -24.80 8.95 3.37
N LEU A 303 -24.78 10.28 3.38
CA LEU A 303 -25.78 11.11 2.72
C LEU A 303 -25.05 11.99 1.72
N LYS A 304 -25.47 11.98 0.45
CA LYS A 304 -25.01 12.94 -0.55
C LYS A 304 -26.13 13.91 -0.91
N TYR A 305 -25.76 15.16 -1.16
CA TYR A 305 -26.66 16.20 -1.62
C TYR A 305 -26.01 16.96 -2.79
N ASN A 306 -26.62 16.90 -3.97
CA ASN A 306 -26.19 17.60 -5.17
C ASN A 306 -26.99 18.88 -5.32
N THR A 307 -26.31 20.00 -5.60
CA THR A 307 -26.95 21.33 -5.80
C THR A 307 -26.99 21.78 -7.25
N GLY A 308 -26.66 20.88 -8.19
CA GLY A 308 -26.41 21.15 -9.61
C GLY A 308 -24.97 21.56 -9.92
N THR A 309 -24.33 22.35 -9.04
CA THR A 309 -22.94 22.81 -9.22
C THR A 309 -21.96 22.17 -8.25
N THR A 310 -22.44 21.81 -7.06
CA THR A 310 -21.61 21.30 -5.97
C THR A 310 -22.27 20.08 -5.35
N ASP A 311 -21.48 19.04 -5.17
CA ASP A 311 -21.81 17.85 -4.40
C ASP A 311 -21.36 18.03 -2.96
N TYR A 312 -22.22 17.71 -1.99
CA TYR A 312 -21.89 17.61 -0.58
C TYR A 312 -22.06 16.17 -0.10
N GLY A 313 -21.22 15.75 0.84
CA GLY A 313 -21.29 14.44 1.49
C GLY A 313 -21.26 14.57 3.01
N LEU A 314 -22.04 13.72 3.70
CA LEU A 314 -21.97 13.51 5.15
C LEU A 314 -21.78 12.02 5.44
N TYR A 315 -20.96 11.71 6.44
CA TYR A 315 -20.48 10.35 6.69
C TYR A 315 -20.48 10.02 8.17
N ALA A 316 -20.96 8.83 8.51
CA ALA A 316 -20.85 8.25 9.85
C ALA A 316 -20.41 6.79 9.73
N LEU A 317 -19.20 6.47 10.18
CA LEU A 317 -18.57 5.17 10.01
C LEU A 317 -18.08 4.60 11.34
N GLN A 318 -18.01 3.27 11.43
CA GLN A 318 -17.22 2.55 12.41
C GLN A 318 -16.35 1.52 11.68
N TYR A 319 -15.07 1.43 12.02
CA TYR A 319 -14.13 0.51 11.40
C TYR A 319 -13.14 -0.06 12.41
N HIS A 320 -12.38 -1.07 11.99
CA HIS A 320 -11.21 -1.57 12.72
C HIS A 320 -9.95 -1.25 11.95
N GLU A 321 -8.92 -0.86 12.69
CA GLU A 321 -7.67 -0.36 12.13
C GLU A 321 -6.98 -1.46 11.33
N LYS A 322 -6.48 -1.08 10.15
CA LYS A 322 -5.91 -2.04 9.17
C LYS A 322 -4.38 -2.02 9.23
N THR A 323 -3.82 -1.14 10.05
CA THR A 323 -2.40 -1.05 10.38
C THR A 323 -2.18 -1.45 11.84
N PRO A 324 -1.08 -2.15 12.18
CA PRO A 324 -0.92 -2.68 13.52
C PRO A 324 -0.09 -1.79 14.46
N THR A 325 -0.13 -2.14 15.74
CA THR A 325 0.81 -1.69 16.79
C THR A 325 1.61 -2.88 17.33
N LEU A 326 2.82 -2.66 17.85
CA LEU A 326 3.73 -3.73 18.27
C LEU A 326 3.62 -4.02 19.77
N TYR A 327 3.32 -5.28 20.13
CA TYR A 327 3.44 -5.79 21.49
C TYR A 327 4.62 -6.74 21.63
N LEU A 328 5.36 -6.62 22.73
CA LEU A 328 6.45 -7.51 23.13
C LEU A 328 6.04 -8.28 24.39
N LYS A 329 6.20 -9.59 24.38
CA LYS A 329 5.86 -10.48 25.49
C LYS A 329 7.10 -11.28 25.90
N PRO A 330 7.86 -10.83 26.91
CA PRO A 330 9.01 -11.56 27.43
C PRO A 330 8.60 -12.94 27.94
N ASN A 331 9.50 -13.92 27.81
CA ASN A 331 9.25 -15.25 28.35
C ASN A 331 9.29 -15.23 29.88
N ALA A 332 8.19 -15.64 30.51
CA ALA A 332 8.06 -15.65 31.96
C ALA A 332 9.04 -16.63 32.65
N THR A 333 9.49 -17.67 31.96
CA THR A 333 10.43 -18.66 32.50
C THR A 333 11.90 -18.35 32.20
N GLY A 334 12.19 -17.17 31.65
CA GLY A 334 13.53 -16.81 31.17
C GLY A 334 13.79 -17.25 29.72
N PRO A 335 14.95 -16.87 29.16
CA PRO A 335 15.26 -17.12 27.76
C PRO A 335 15.52 -18.60 27.47
N ASN A 336 15.21 -19.03 26.24
CA ASN A 336 15.72 -20.27 25.70
C ASN A 336 17.11 -20.02 25.12
N PHE A 337 18.15 -20.39 25.88
CA PHE A 337 19.54 -20.13 25.51
C PHE A 337 19.95 -20.79 24.19
N SER A 338 19.43 -21.97 23.86
CA SER A 338 19.84 -22.71 22.65
C SER A 338 19.26 -22.13 21.38
N THR A 339 18.07 -21.52 21.44
CA THR A 339 17.42 -20.89 20.29
C THR A 339 17.60 -19.38 20.26
N GLY A 340 18.06 -18.77 21.35
CA GLY A 340 18.12 -17.31 21.52
C GLY A 340 16.77 -16.66 21.85
N GLN A 341 15.68 -17.44 22.01
CA GLN A 341 14.35 -16.87 22.23
C GLN A 341 14.23 -16.24 23.61
N ILE A 342 14.00 -14.92 23.68
CA ILE A 342 13.77 -14.21 24.95
C ILE A 342 12.29 -13.91 25.21
N GLY A 343 11.44 -14.12 24.20
CA GLY A 343 10.01 -13.86 24.25
C GLY A 343 9.39 -13.95 22.87
N GLU A 344 8.17 -13.43 22.76
CA GLU A 344 7.43 -13.29 21.52
C GLU A 344 7.10 -11.82 21.24
N TYR A 345 6.98 -11.43 19.98
CA TYR A 345 6.31 -10.19 19.60
C TYR A 345 5.05 -10.50 18.80
N SER A 346 4.10 -9.59 18.80
CA SER A 346 2.86 -9.75 18.03
C SER A 346 2.34 -8.39 17.59
N TRP A 347 1.84 -8.34 16.36
CA TRP A 347 1.15 -7.18 15.82
C TRP A 347 -0.31 -7.18 16.25
N VAL A 348 -0.79 -6.03 16.68
CA VAL A 348 -2.12 -5.86 17.27
C VAL A 348 -2.90 -4.85 16.45
N TYR A 349 -4.08 -5.22 15.98
CA TYR A 349 -4.93 -4.41 15.10
C TYR A 349 -6.14 -3.84 15.86
N PRO A 350 -6.13 -2.54 16.21
CA PRO A 350 -7.14 -1.87 17.04
C PRO A 350 -8.58 -1.95 16.49
N GLU A 351 -9.56 -2.03 17.39
CA GLU A 351 -10.99 -2.10 17.06
C GLU A 351 -11.78 -0.82 17.37
N ASP A 352 -13.01 -0.77 16.85
CA ASP A 352 -14.06 0.21 17.20
C ASP A 352 -13.69 1.69 17.07
N ILE A 353 -12.98 2.04 15.99
CA ILE A 353 -12.70 3.42 15.60
C ILE A 353 -13.94 4.01 14.95
N ARG A 354 -14.40 5.16 15.45
CA ARG A 354 -15.61 5.84 14.97
C ARG A 354 -15.23 7.10 14.22
N VAL A 355 -15.93 7.37 13.12
CA VAL A 355 -15.66 8.50 12.22
C VAL A 355 -16.94 9.28 11.97
N LEU A 356 -16.85 10.61 12.07
CA LEU A 356 -17.83 11.52 11.49
C LEU A 356 -17.09 12.40 10.48
N GLY A 357 -17.64 12.54 9.28
CA GLY A 357 -17.00 13.31 8.22
C GLY A 357 -17.99 14.07 7.34
N ALA A 358 -17.45 15.03 6.61
CA ALA A 358 -18.15 15.77 5.58
C ALA A 358 -17.23 16.00 4.37
N SER A 359 -17.80 16.09 3.17
CA SER A 359 -17.08 16.44 1.96
C SER A 359 -17.84 17.43 1.08
N PHE A 360 -17.10 18.08 0.18
CA PHE A 360 -17.65 18.81 -0.94
C PHE A 360 -16.83 18.54 -2.21
N ALA A 361 -17.47 18.61 -3.37
CA ALA A 361 -16.80 18.61 -4.68
C ALA A 361 -17.52 19.59 -5.61
N THR A 362 -16.76 20.42 -6.32
CA THR A 362 -17.28 21.45 -7.22
C THR A 362 -16.34 21.67 -8.39
N SER A 363 -16.87 22.13 -9.51
CA SER A 363 -16.06 22.51 -10.67
C SER A 363 -16.22 23.99 -10.99
N VAL A 364 -15.12 24.64 -11.36
CA VAL A 364 -15.05 26.03 -11.83
C VAL A 364 -14.13 26.04 -13.05
N ASP A 365 -14.68 26.33 -14.22
CA ASP A 365 -13.98 26.26 -15.51
C ASP A 365 -13.30 24.88 -15.71
N GLU A 366 -12.02 24.83 -16.06
CA GLU A 366 -11.25 23.59 -16.22
C GLU A 366 -10.80 22.94 -14.90
N TYR A 367 -11.08 23.55 -13.75
CA TYR A 367 -10.65 23.08 -12.42
C TYR A 367 -11.80 22.38 -11.69
N SER A 368 -11.52 21.22 -11.13
CA SER A 368 -12.38 20.55 -10.15
C SER A 368 -11.70 20.57 -8.78
N PHE A 369 -12.39 21.12 -7.79
CA PHE A 369 -11.94 21.21 -6.42
C PHE A 369 -12.78 20.28 -5.56
N ALA A 370 -12.12 19.50 -4.72
CA ALA A 370 -12.82 18.73 -3.71
C ALA A 370 -12.10 18.80 -2.37
N GLY A 371 -12.86 18.61 -1.31
CA GLY A 371 -12.34 18.66 0.04
C GLY A 371 -13.16 17.82 0.99
N GLU A 372 -12.50 17.30 2.01
CA GLU A 372 -13.15 16.55 3.07
C GLU A 372 -12.52 16.84 4.42
N ALA A 373 -13.32 16.69 5.46
CA ALA A 373 -12.87 16.76 6.84
C ALA A 373 -13.51 15.63 7.64
N SER A 374 -12.77 15.06 8.58
CA SER A 374 -13.31 14.06 9.49
C SER A 374 -12.74 14.18 10.90
N MET A 375 -13.52 13.74 11.87
CA MET A 375 -13.12 13.54 13.25
C MET A 375 -13.19 12.07 13.58
N ARG A 376 -12.16 11.54 14.25
CA ARG A 376 -12.11 10.15 14.68
C ARG A 376 -12.02 10.02 16.19
N TRP A 377 -12.70 9.02 16.73
CA TRP A 377 -12.67 8.63 18.15
C TRP A 377 -12.17 7.21 18.28
N ASN A 378 -11.53 6.92 19.42
CA ASN A 378 -10.84 5.65 19.67
C ASN A 378 -9.71 5.38 18.68
N MET A 379 -9.12 6.43 18.10
CA MET A 379 -8.04 6.29 17.13
C MET A 379 -6.78 5.78 17.85
N PRO A 380 -6.15 4.67 17.41
CA PRO A 380 -4.83 4.31 17.87
C PRO A 380 -3.81 5.35 17.40
N LEU A 381 -3.01 5.86 18.34
CA LEU A 381 -1.98 6.84 18.06
C LEU A 381 -0.64 6.15 17.85
N VAL A 382 0.28 6.82 17.14
CA VAL A 382 1.63 6.30 16.90
C VAL A 382 2.32 6.04 18.23
N SER A 383 2.51 4.75 18.55
CA SER A 383 2.99 4.29 19.84
C SER A 383 4.27 3.50 19.65
N ASN A 384 5.19 3.63 20.61
CA ASN A 384 6.35 2.73 20.68
C ASN A 384 5.90 1.30 21.01
N ALA A 385 6.81 0.34 20.86
CA ALA A 385 6.55 -1.04 21.26
C ALA A 385 6.11 -1.12 22.72
N GLN A 386 5.02 -1.82 23.00
CA GLN A 386 4.47 -1.97 24.35
C GLN A 386 4.81 -3.36 24.90
N THR A 387 5.25 -3.43 26.17
CA THR A 387 5.60 -4.70 26.81
C THR A 387 4.40 -5.26 27.57
N VAL A 388 3.96 -6.46 27.18
CA VAL A 388 2.93 -7.25 27.87
C VAL A 388 3.61 -8.08 28.96
N LEU A 389 3.46 -7.65 30.22
CA LEU A 389 3.98 -8.36 31.37
C LEU A 389 3.10 -9.58 31.73
N ALA A 390 3.68 -10.54 32.45
CA ALA A 390 2.95 -11.72 32.90
C ALA A 390 1.75 -11.31 33.77
N GLY A 391 0.56 -11.84 33.45
CA GLY A 391 -0.69 -11.53 34.16
C GLY A 391 -1.35 -10.20 33.79
N VAL A 392 -0.79 -9.46 32.81
CA VAL A 392 -1.45 -8.28 32.24
C VAL A 392 -2.33 -8.73 31.07
N ASP A 393 -3.63 -8.46 31.17
CA ASP A 393 -4.53 -8.54 30.04
C ASP A 393 -4.20 -7.39 29.08
N ALA A 394 -3.88 -7.73 27.84
CA ALA A 394 -3.54 -6.78 26.80
C ALA A 394 -4.21 -7.23 25.51
N ASP A 395 -5.14 -6.45 24.99
CA ASP A 395 -5.93 -6.77 23.81
C ASP A 395 -5.85 -5.68 22.74
N ASN A 396 -6.72 -5.78 21.74
CA ASN A 396 -6.86 -4.83 20.66
C ASN A 396 -8.08 -3.89 20.82
N ASN A 397 -8.72 -3.84 22.00
CA ASN A 397 -9.89 -3.01 22.25
C ASN A 397 -9.92 -2.37 23.66
N ASP A 398 -10.40 -3.10 24.66
CA ASP A 398 -10.73 -2.55 25.98
C ASP A 398 -9.49 -2.42 26.87
N ASP A 399 -8.57 -3.38 26.75
CA ASP A 399 -7.30 -3.49 27.47
C ASP A 399 -6.12 -3.14 26.55
N ALA A 400 -6.26 -2.06 25.78
CA ALA A 400 -5.19 -1.53 24.94
C ALA A 400 -4.00 -1.07 25.80
N LEU A 401 -2.77 -1.36 25.37
CA LEU A 401 -1.55 -0.77 25.93
C LEU A 401 -1.02 0.39 25.08
N TYR A 402 -1.38 0.44 23.79
CA TYR A 402 -1.04 1.56 22.90
C TYR A 402 -1.84 2.82 23.26
N ALA A 403 -1.33 3.98 22.85
CA ALA A 403 -2.00 5.26 23.06
C ALA A 403 -3.27 5.35 22.20
N VAL A 404 -4.36 5.85 22.79
CA VAL A 404 -5.65 6.02 22.11
C VAL A 404 -6.10 7.46 22.25
N GLY A 405 -6.66 8.03 21.19
CA GLY A 405 -7.08 9.42 21.20
C GLY A 405 -8.24 9.79 20.28
N ARG A 406 -8.42 11.11 20.18
CA ARG A 406 -9.33 11.78 19.25
C ARG A 406 -8.51 12.58 18.26
N THR A 407 -8.88 12.53 16.99
CA THR A 407 -8.11 13.14 15.91
C THR A 407 -9.01 13.89 14.94
N ALA A 408 -8.47 14.91 14.29
CA ALA A 408 -9.10 15.64 13.19
C ALA A 408 -8.27 15.44 11.92
N HIS A 409 -8.92 15.41 10.77
CA HIS A 409 -8.32 15.20 9.47
C HIS A 409 -8.97 16.13 8.44
N VAL A 410 -8.17 16.63 7.51
CA VAL A 410 -8.61 17.44 6.36
C VAL A 410 -7.83 17.03 5.13
N ASN A 411 -8.52 16.86 4.00
CA ASN A 411 -7.93 16.72 2.68
C ASN A 411 -8.52 17.77 1.75
N LEU A 412 -7.68 18.38 0.92
CA LEU A 412 -8.09 19.30 -0.14
C LEU A 412 -7.38 18.90 -1.42
N ASN A 413 -8.11 18.71 -2.50
CA ASN A 413 -7.55 18.35 -3.78
C ASN A 413 -8.06 19.22 -4.93
N VAL A 414 -7.26 19.24 -5.99
CA VAL A 414 -7.58 19.87 -7.26
C VAL A 414 -7.22 18.94 -8.41
N LEU A 415 -8.13 18.86 -9.37
CA LEU A 415 -7.95 18.20 -10.66
C LEU A 415 -8.12 19.27 -11.74
N ALA A 416 -7.28 19.26 -12.77
CA ALA A 416 -7.47 20.15 -13.92
C ALA A 416 -7.01 19.50 -15.22
N SER A 417 -7.74 19.79 -16.29
CA SER A 417 -7.33 19.51 -17.67
C SER A 417 -6.92 20.81 -18.32
N LEU A 418 -5.60 21.01 -18.42
CA LEU A 418 -4.99 22.26 -18.85
C LEU A 418 -4.87 22.29 -20.36
N GLY A 419 -5.28 23.42 -20.95
CA GLY A 419 -5.13 23.68 -22.37
C GLY A 419 -3.68 23.98 -22.81
N PRO A 420 -3.50 24.46 -24.06
CA PRO A 420 -2.18 24.66 -24.63
C PRO A 420 -1.29 25.61 -23.83
N SER A 421 -0.06 25.18 -23.59
CA SER A 421 1.01 25.95 -22.93
C SER A 421 2.30 25.86 -23.73
N PHE A 422 3.37 26.48 -23.23
CA PHE A 422 4.70 26.33 -23.83
C PHE A 422 5.29 24.91 -23.66
N VAL A 423 4.72 24.10 -22.76
CA VAL A 423 5.18 22.73 -22.48
C VAL A 423 4.50 21.73 -23.42
N ALA A 424 3.16 21.74 -23.48
CA ALA A 424 2.36 20.83 -24.28
C ALA A 424 0.99 21.45 -24.65
N ASN A 425 0.33 20.85 -25.64
CA ASN A 425 -1.02 21.25 -26.08
C ASN A 425 -2.13 20.80 -25.11
N GLU A 426 -1.88 19.72 -24.36
CA GLU A 426 -2.78 19.15 -23.36
C GLU A 426 -1.92 18.72 -22.17
N ALA A 427 -2.38 19.00 -20.95
CA ALA A 427 -1.77 18.44 -19.75
C ALA A 427 -2.82 18.20 -18.67
N SER A 428 -2.60 17.22 -17.80
CA SER A 428 -3.40 17.03 -16.59
C SER A 428 -2.63 17.45 -15.34
N LEU A 429 -3.36 18.02 -14.39
CA LEU A 429 -2.88 18.33 -13.04
C LEU A 429 -3.74 17.59 -12.02
N THR A 430 -3.09 16.96 -11.06
CA THR A 430 -3.71 16.33 -9.90
C THR A 430 -2.90 16.71 -8.68
N ALA A 431 -3.50 17.37 -7.70
CA ALA A 431 -2.80 17.72 -6.47
C ALA A 431 -3.69 17.53 -5.24
N GLU A 432 -3.08 17.17 -4.12
CA GLU A 432 -3.74 17.03 -2.83
C GLU A 432 -2.86 17.53 -1.70
N VAL A 433 -3.48 18.18 -0.72
CA VAL A 433 -2.91 18.51 0.59
C VAL A 433 -3.70 17.77 1.65
N ALA A 434 -3.00 17.11 2.57
CA ALA A 434 -3.60 16.42 3.69
C ALA A 434 -3.01 16.92 5.00
N TRP A 435 -3.90 17.21 5.95
CA TRP A 435 -3.57 17.61 7.30
C TRP A 435 -4.27 16.70 8.31
N ASN A 436 -3.59 16.36 9.40
CA ASN A 436 -4.21 15.74 10.57
C ASN A 436 -3.70 16.37 11.86
N ARG A 437 -4.51 16.21 12.90
CA ARG A 437 -4.21 16.69 14.24
C ARG A 437 -4.67 15.73 15.33
N LEU A 438 -3.80 15.48 16.30
CA LEU A 438 -4.16 14.93 17.60
C LEU A 438 -4.90 15.97 18.44
N LEU A 439 -6.17 15.72 18.76
CA LEU A 439 -7.00 16.62 19.57
C LEU A 439 -6.87 16.32 21.06
N ALA A 440 -6.85 15.03 21.42
CA ALA A 440 -6.74 14.59 22.80
C ALA A 440 -6.24 13.14 22.86
N VAL A 441 -5.40 12.83 23.84
CA VAL A 441 -5.09 11.44 24.23
C VAL A 441 -6.05 11.02 25.33
N THR A 442 -6.83 9.97 25.09
CA THR A 442 -7.86 9.48 26.01
C THR A 442 -7.42 8.27 26.82
N ARG A 443 -6.47 7.46 26.33
CA ARG A 443 -5.86 6.34 27.08
C ARG A 443 -4.36 6.24 26.81
N ASN A 444 -3.61 5.73 27.78
CA ASN A 444 -2.19 5.36 27.68
C ASN A 444 -1.26 6.42 27.09
N ARG A 445 -1.33 7.66 27.58
CA ARG A 445 -0.49 8.76 27.07
C ARG A 445 1.02 8.47 27.10
N ALA A 446 1.47 7.65 28.05
CA ALA A 446 2.87 7.24 28.15
C ALA A 446 3.35 6.35 26.98
N ALA A 447 2.43 5.71 26.24
CA ALA A 447 2.75 4.87 25.09
C ALA A 447 3.00 5.66 23.79
N LEU A 448 2.51 6.90 23.73
CA LEU A 448 2.66 7.78 22.57
C LEU A 448 4.15 7.99 22.26
N ASP A 449 4.53 7.89 20.98
CA ASP A 449 5.90 8.16 20.57
C ASP A 449 6.31 9.60 20.94
N PRO A 450 7.45 9.79 21.64
CA PRO A 450 7.84 11.11 22.13
C PRO A 450 8.39 12.04 21.04
N ASN A 451 8.71 11.53 19.86
CA ASN A 451 9.18 12.32 18.71
C ASN A 451 8.04 12.72 17.78
N ALA A 452 6.82 12.19 17.97
CA ALA A 452 5.63 12.59 17.26
C ALA A 452 5.19 14.00 17.63
N THR A 453 4.60 14.71 16.68
CA THR A 453 3.94 16.00 16.84
C THR A 453 2.44 15.86 16.68
N ASP A 454 1.69 16.74 17.35
CA ASP A 454 0.23 16.73 17.28
C ASP A 454 -0.27 16.95 15.85
N ASP A 455 0.44 17.72 15.03
CA ASP A 455 0.07 18.05 13.66
C ASP A 455 0.92 17.26 12.64
N GLY A 456 0.27 16.83 11.55
CA GLY A 456 0.91 16.30 10.34
C GLY A 456 0.40 17.03 9.10
N LEU A 457 1.28 17.33 8.14
CA LEU A 457 0.97 17.98 6.87
C LEU A 457 1.78 17.36 5.72
N GLY A 458 1.06 16.93 4.68
CA GLY A 458 1.60 16.28 3.48
C GLY A 458 0.99 16.85 2.22
N LEU A 459 1.77 16.90 1.15
CA LEU A 459 1.36 17.39 -0.17
C LEU A 459 1.78 16.38 -1.22
N LYS A 460 0.95 16.18 -2.24
CA LYS A 460 1.32 15.42 -3.44
C LYS A 460 0.76 16.09 -4.68
N LEU A 461 1.57 16.19 -5.72
CA LEU A 461 1.23 16.79 -7.01
C LEU A 461 1.72 15.87 -8.12
N VAL A 462 0.89 15.70 -9.14
CA VAL A 462 1.19 15.00 -10.39
C VAL A 462 0.79 15.90 -11.55
N TYR A 463 1.75 16.18 -12.42
CA TYR A 463 1.56 16.95 -13.64
C TYR A 463 1.96 16.09 -14.84
N THR A 464 1.07 15.94 -15.82
CA THR A 464 1.29 15.06 -16.97
C THR A 464 1.00 15.80 -18.28
N PRO A 465 2.02 16.36 -18.94
CA PRO A 465 1.94 16.80 -20.33
C PRO A 465 1.70 15.62 -21.26
N THR A 466 0.84 15.81 -22.26
CA THR A 466 0.50 14.80 -23.26
C THR A 466 0.67 15.35 -24.69
N TYR A 467 1.32 14.56 -25.55
CA TYR A 467 1.53 14.81 -26.97
C TYR A 467 0.81 13.73 -27.76
N ARG A 468 -0.37 14.09 -28.28
CA ARG A 468 -1.19 13.20 -29.11
C ARG A 468 -0.56 13.02 -30.48
N GLN A 469 -0.63 11.79 -31.02
CA GLN A 469 -0.15 11.47 -32.36
C GLN A 469 1.28 11.97 -32.60
N PHE A 470 2.16 11.84 -31.60
CA PHE A 470 3.58 12.20 -31.72
C PHE A 470 4.23 11.44 -32.88
N PHE A 471 3.82 10.17 -33.05
CA PHE A 471 3.83 9.45 -34.32
C PHE A 471 2.42 8.93 -34.62
N PRO A 472 2.11 8.54 -35.88
CA PRO A 472 0.82 7.94 -36.21
C PRO A 472 0.48 6.76 -35.28
N GLY A 473 -0.61 6.91 -34.52
CA GLY A 473 -1.07 5.92 -33.55
C GLY A 473 -0.29 5.86 -32.23
N ILE A 474 0.68 6.76 -31.98
CA ILE A 474 1.44 6.81 -30.72
C ILE A 474 1.19 8.14 -30.00
N ASP A 475 0.67 8.03 -28.78
CA ASP A 475 0.56 9.14 -27.83
C ASP A 475 1.69 9.06 -26.81
N ILE A 476 2.34 10.19 -26.50
CA ILE A 476 3.39 10.28 -25.47
C ILE A 476 2.91 11.13 -24.31
N SER A 477 3.10 10.65 -23.09
CA SER A 477 2.86 11.40 -21.85
C SER A 477 4.10 11.45 -20.97
N LEU A 478 4.33 12.58 -20.31
CA LEU A 478 5.52 12.83 -19.47
C LEU A 478 5.14 13.06 -18.00
N PRO A 479 4.67 12.05 -17.25
CA PRO A 479 4.22 12.24 -15.87
C PRO A 479 5.37 12.68 -14.97
N VAL A 480 5.14 13.73 -14.19
CA VAL A 480 6.01 14.21 -13.13
C VAL A 480 5.24 14.25 -11.82
N GLY A 481 5.66 13.46 -10.86
CA GLY A 481 5.07 13.41 -9.52
C GLY A 481 6.03 13.92 -8.45
N ILE A 482 5.51 14.65 -7.46
CA ILE A 482 6.26 15.10 -6.29
C ILE A 482 5.37 14.95 -5.06
N SER A 483 5.89 14.33 -4.00
CA SER A 483 5.32 14.35 -2.65
C SER A 483 6.24 15.11 -1.70
N TYR A 484 5.71 15.86 -0.75
CA TYR A 484 6.50 16.54 0.28
C TYR A 484 5.75 16.64 1.60
N PHE A 485 6.46 16.39 2.70
CA PHE A 485 5.91 16.36 4.06
C PHE A 485 6.64 17.38 4.93
N PRO A 486 6.21 18.66 4.94
CA PRO A 486 6.80 19.67 5.81
C PRO A 486 6.63 19.33 7.30
N MET A 487 5.61 18.54 7.65
CA MET A 487 5.37 18.01 9.00
C MET A 487 5.07 16.51 8.89
N GLY A 488 6.12 15.70 8.82
CA GLY A 488 6.00 14.24 8.64
C GLY A 488 5.78 13.48 9.97
N LYS A 489 6.00 14.14 11.11
CA LYS A 489 5.99 13.54 12.45
C LYS A 489 4.59 13.34 13.02
N SER A 490 3.62 12.87 12.25
CA SER A 490 2.24 12.74 12.73
C SER A 490 2.14 11.78 13.93
N ALA A 491 1.48 12.21 15.01
CA ALA A 491 1.05 11.35 16.11
C ALA A 491 -0.15 10.44 15.76
N VAL A 492 -0.77 10.65 14.59
CA VAL A 492 -2.04 10.01 14.20
C VAL A 492 -1.82 8.90 13.17
N ILE A 493 -0.99 9.14 12.15
CA ILE A 493 -0.79 8.22 11.04
C ILE A 493 0.68 7.78 11.03
N SER A 494 0.90 6.51 11.38
CA SER A 494 2.22 5.89 11.22
C SER A 494 2.57 5.83 9.73
N GLY A 495 3.78 6.23 9.36
CA GLY A 495 4.19 6.28 7.95
C GLY A 495 3.48 7.35 7.12
N PHE A 496 3.02 8.46 7.73
CA PHE A 496 2.43 9.58 6.99
C PHE A 496 3.37 10.11 5.89
N GLY A 497 4.66 10.24 6.21
CA GLY A 497 5.76 10.58 5.30
C GLY A 497 7.01 10.99 6.06
N ALA A 498 8.15 11.09 5.38
CA ALA A 498 9.40 11.53 6.00
C ALA A 498 9.36 13.03 6.34
N ASP A 499 9.66 13.42 7.57
CA ASP A 499 9.70 14.81 8.02
C ASP A 499 10.69 15.64 7.20
N ARG A 500 10.18 16.70 6.56
CA ARG A 500 10.92 17.53 5.61
C ARG A 500 11.55 16.71 4.48
N GLY A 501 10.83 15.67 4.05
CA GLY A 501 11.21 14.78 2.97
C GLY A 501 10.02 14.41 2.09
N GLY A 502 10.24 13.47 1.19
CA GLY A 502 9.25 12.98 0.24
C GLY A 502 9.91 12.19 -0.90
N ASP A 503 9.18 12.05 -1.99
CA ASP A 503 9.64 11.41 -3.21
C ASP A 503 9.31 12.26 -4.44
N MET A 504 10.09 12.10 -5.50
CA MET A 504 9.78 12.64 -6.81
C MET A 504 9.93 11.54 -7.85
N ASN A 505 9.13 11.61 -8.91
CA ASN A 505 9.26 10.73 -10.04
C ASN A 505 9.12 11.50 -11.35
N ILE A 506 9.83 11.02 -12.38
CA ILE A 506 9.75 11.53 -13.75
C ILE A 506 9.65 10.31 -14.66
N GLY A 507 8.61 10.27 -15.49
CA GLY A 507 8.37 9.18 -16.40
C GLY A 507 8.16 9.61 -17.84
N VAL A 508 8.26 8.63 -18.73
CA VAL A 508 7.81 8.69 -20.12
C VAL A 508 6.90 7.50 -20.33
N SER A 509 5.70 7.76 -20.83
CA SER A 509 4.71 6.74 -21.21
C SER A 509 4.37 6.91 -22.68
N ALA A 510 4.46 5.85 -23.47
CA ALA A 510 4.05 5.80 -24.86
C ALA A 510 2.90 4.79 -25.00
N THR A 511 1.78 5.23 -25.56
CA THR A 511 0.60 4.38 -25.81
C THR A 511 0.39 4.23 -27.30
N TYR A 512 0.37 2.99 -27.79
CA TYR A 512 0.11 2.66 -29.19
C TYR A 512 -1.34 2.20 -29.37
N LEU A 513 -2.09 2.92 -30.21
CA LEU A 513 -3.49 2.67 -30.58
C LEU A 513 -4.42 2.45 -29.38
N ASP A 514 -4.15 3.13 -28.26
CA ASP A 514 -4.88 2.97 -27.00
C ASP A 514 -4.92 1.54 -26.42
N GLN A 515 -4.05 0.65 -26.90
CA GLN A 515 -4.01 -0.76 -26.50
C GLN A 515 -2.75 -1.12 -25.72
N VAL A 516 -1.57 -0.78 -26.26
CA VAL A 516 -0.29 -1.15 -25.66
C VAL A 516 0.36 0.09 -25.06
N THR A 517 0.57 0.07 -23.74
CA THR A 517 1.28 1.15 -23.03
C THR A 517 2.66 0.67 -22.59
N VAL A 518 3.69 1.41 -22.98
CA VAL A 518 5.07 1.23 -22.54
C VAL A 518 5.45 2.40 -21.65
N GLY A 519 6.02 2.13 -20.47
CA GLY A 519 6.41 3.13 -19.50
C GLY A 519 7.84 2.96 -19.00
N LEU A 520 8.54 4.06 -18.81
CA LEU A 520 9.83 4.14 -18.11
C LEU A 520 9.76 5.26 -17.08
N THR A 521 10.00 4.97 -15.80
CA THR A 521 9.91 5.95 -14.71
C THR A 521 11.11 5.88 -13.79
N TYR A 522 11.70 7.03 -13.48
CA TYR A 522 12.71 7.20 -12.45
C TYR A 522 12.06 7.74 -11.17
N THR A 523 12.36 7.14 -10.02
CA THR A 523 11.89 7.57 -8.69
C THR A 523 13.08 7.93 -7.81
N HIS A 524 13.00 9.09 -7.14
CA HIS A 524 14.01 9.60 -6.23
C HIS A 524 13.42 9.91 -4.85
N PHE A 525 14.05 9.40 -3.79
CA PHE A 525 13.68 9.69 -2.41
C PHE A 525 14.54 10.81 -1.81
N TYR A 526 13.91 11.75 -1.13
CA TYR A 526 14.59 12.90 -0.55
C TYR A 526 14.10 13.26 0.87
N GLY A 527 14.87 14.11 1.54
CA GLY A 527 14.77 14.40 2.96
C GLY A 527 16.00 13.94 3.76
N PRO A 528 16.02 14.20 5.08
CA PRO A 528 17.08 13.75 5.97
C PRO A 528 17.13 12.21 6.02
N GLU A 529 18.31 11.62 5.83
CA GLU A 529 18.51 10.17 5.84
C GLU A 529 18.57 9.61 7.27
N ASP A 530 17.88 8.50 7.53
CA ASP A 530 18.02 7.65 8.73
C ASP A 530 17.06 6.46 8.63
N THR A 531 17.27 5.45 9.47
CA THR A 531 16.37 4.30 9.65
C THR A 531 14.98 4.72 10.12
N SER A 532 13.98 3.83 10.21
CA SER A 532 12.64 4.19 10.72
C SER A 532 12.65 4.50 12.23
N LEU A 533 13.42 3.72 12.99
CA LEU A 533 13.61 3.81 14.43
C LEU A 533 15.04 4.24 14.77
N ASN A 534 15.19 5.06 15.82
CA ASN A 534 16.49 5.45 16.37
C ASN A 534 17.05 4.42 17.37
N ALA A 535 18.23 4.67 17.92
CA ALA A 535 18.89 3.79 18.91
C ALA A 535 18.11 3.59 20.23
N ALA A 536 17.09 4.42 20.50
CA ALA A 536 16.18 4.26 21.63
C ALA A 536 14.87 3.53 21.25
N ASN A 537 14.80 2.93 20.05
CA ASN A 537 13.62 2.29 19.47
C ASN A 537 12.39 3.21 19.37
N GLN A 538 12.63 4.50 19.12
CA GLN A 538 11.58 5.51 18.89
C GLN A 538 11.57 5.89 17.42
N PHE A 539 10.41 6.28 16.90
CA PHE A 539 10.30 6.78 15.53
C PHE A 539 11.14 8.04 15.35
N ASN A 540 11.93 8.11 14.28
CA ASN A 540 12.74 9.30 13.98
C ASN A 540 12.17 10.13 12.81
N TYR A 541 11.22 9.56 12.07
CA TYR A 541 10.49 10.17 10.94
C TYR A 541 11.38 10.67 9.81
N LYS A 542 12.56 10.09 9.62
CA LYS A 542 13.46 10.46 8.54
C LYS A 542 13.24 9.55 7.33
N GLN A 543 13.95 9.83 6.23
CA GLN A 543 13.81 9.14 4.97
C GLN A 543 14.61 7.83 4.99
N SER A 544 13.93 6.72 5.28
CA SER A 544 14.51 5.36 5.31
C SER A 544 14.62 4.71 3.93
N LEU A 545 14.08 5.33 2.88
CA LEU A 545 14.22 4.87 1.49
C LEU A 545 15.26 5.70 0.71
N LYS A 546 16.10 6.48 1.39
CA LYS A 546 16.97 7.51 0.78
C LYS A 546 17.94 6.96 -0.27
N ASP A 547 18.36 5.72 -0.12
CA ASP A 547 19.29 4.99 -0.98
C ASP A 547 18.59 4.05 -1.96
N ARG A 548 17.25 4.07 -2.01
CA ARG A 548 16.42 3.16 -2.80
C ARG A 548 15.87 3.76 -4.08
N ASP A 549 16.52 4.81 -4.59
CA ASP A 549 16.22 5.35 -5.92
C ASP A 549 16.23 4.23 -6.96
N TYR A 550 15.19 4.18 -7.78
CA TYR A 550 14.99 3.10 -8.75
C TYR A 550 14.49 3.59 -10.10
N LEU A 551 14.80 2.81 -11.14
CA LEU A 551 14.24 2.95 -12.48
C LEU A 551 13.29 1.79 -12.72
N ALA A 552 12.06 2.06 -13.16
CA ALA A 552 11.05 1.05 -13.46
C ALA A 552 10.64 1.11 -14.93
N PHE A 553 10.68 -0.04 -15.60
CA PHE A 553 10.15 -0.27 -16.93
C PHE A 553 8.88 -1.10 -16.86
N SER A 554 7.90 -0.81 -17.72
CA SER A 554 6.70 -1.62 -17.85
C SER A 554 6.14 -1.63 -19.26
N VAL A 555 5.48 -2.72 -19.62
CA VAL A 555 4.62 -2.84 -20.80
C VAL A 555 3.31 -3.46 -20.33
N LYS A 556 2.18 -2.87 -20.70
CA LYS A 556 0.85 -3.43 -20.42
C LYS A 556 -0.02 -3.41 -21.68
N THR A 557 -0.92 -4.38 -21.76
CA THR A 557 -1.98 -4.42 -22.76
C THR A 557 -3.22 -5.04 -22.15
N THR A 558 -4.39 -4.56 -22.58
CA THR A 558 -5.69 -5.12 -22.20
C THR A 558 -6.44 -5.55 -23.46
N PHE A 559 -7.12 -6.68 -23.38
CA PHE A 559 -7.90 -7.29 -24.44
C PHE A 559 -9.00 -8.16 -23.87
#